data_AF-A0A1Q7Y8T3-F1
#
_entry.id   AF-A0A1Q7Y8T3-F1
#
_cell.length_a   1.000
_cell.length_b   1.000
_cell.length_c   1.000
_cell.angle_alpha   90.00
_cell.angle_beta   90.00
_cell.angle_gamma   90.00
#
_symmetry.space_group_name_H-M   'P 1'
#
loop_
_entity.id
_entity.type
_entity.pdbx_description
1 polymer ?
#
loop_
_entity_poly.entity_id
_entity_poly.type
_entity_poly.pdbx_seq_one_letter_code
_entity_poly.pdbx_strand_id
1 'polypeptide(L)'
;MSKQNKKPKRETGSTQRTRSSNAKANKKSNSKANKSNKKVAIILASVLCLSLGAGILAQWGGLHSSLKMHPALAPAQAPSGSTSTIGSMREYVYTGGRLSATEDTVNLALGKTATQSSTYVDSGVTFSASRAVDGNTDGSLWNGSSSATNNEYRPWWQVDLGSVQPVQSIQLWRRTDCCYDQLTTFYVFVSDNPFTSTDITATQNQSGVSSYYTAGEGGLPTTVNVNRTGRYVRAQLVGTDHLAIAEAVVWGTPSATSNLSAPTNLVTTTVSHSQINLTWNASTGGTVDHYQVERKSSINSSYTQLSPNPTSIGFNDNSVTSGTAYLYRVCAVDSSGGHSNYSNVIVVAAVDFINDPLLVNGVSNYTTIQLQHFTELRSAVNAVRATAGLTAFNWTNPQPQSQGLIYPNHINDLRSNLSSAITALGLASPQYQTPDPITSGTPIRAIHVQQLRDLVRGKGQ
;
A
#
# COMPACT_ATOMS: atom_id res chain seq x y z
N MET A 1 2.50 34.88 -63.74
CA MET A 1 2.32 33.78 -64.72
C MET A 1 2.50 32.46 -63.96
N SER A 2 1.44 31.84 -63.43
CA SER A 2 0.59 30.76 -64.04
C SER A 2 1.44 29.52 -64.40
N LYS A 3 1.18 28.26 -64.00
CA LYS A 3 -0.06 27.45 -63.89
C LYS A 3 0.18 26.17 -63.05
N GLN A 4 -0.79 25.75 -62.22
CA GLN A 4 -1.67 24.54 -62.30
C GLN A 4 -0.96 23.17 -62.12
N ASN A 5 -1.26 22.33 -61.12
CA ASN A 5 -2.52 21.68 -60.68
C ASN A 5 -2.89 20.43 -61.51
N LYS A 6 -2.82 19.21 -60.93
CA LYS A 6 -3.86 18.16 -61.05
C LYS A 6 -3.61 16.91 -60.18
N LYS A 7 -4.73 16.43 -59.63
CA LYS A 7 -4.96 15.34 -58.67
C LYS A 7 -5.52 14.09 -59.43
N PRO A 8 -6.11 13.07 -58.78
CA PRO A 8 -5.65 11.66 -58.69
C PRO A 8 -6.56 10.66 -59.46
N LYS A 9 -6.32 9.34 -59.35
CA LYS A 9 -7.37 8.32 -59.57
C LYS A 9 -7.11 6.97 -58.88
N ARG A 10 -8.23 6.28 -58.63
CA ARG A 10 -8.54 5.16 -57.73
C ARG A 10 -8.92 3.93 -58.58
N GLU A 11 -8.96 2.76 -57.94
CA GLU A 11 -9.95 1.64 -58.09
C GLU A 11 -9.50 0.20 -58.44
N THR A 12 -10.10 -0.74 -57.67
CA THR A 12 -10.57 -2.12 -57.99
C THR A 12 -9.51 -3.21 -58.22
N GLY A 13 -9.60 -4.46 -57.74
CA GLY A 13 -10.72 -5.29 -57.29
C GLY A 13 -10.97 -6.42 -58.31
N SER A 14 -10.61 -7.68 -58.02
CA SER A 14 -11.42 -8.89 -58.33
C SER A 14 -10.64 -10.22 -58.19
N THR A 15 -11.42 -11.25 -57.89
CA THR A 15 -11.14 -12.66 -57.61
C THR A 15 -11.07 -13.50 -58.89
N GLN A 16 -10.25 -14.56 -58.95
CA GLN A 16 -10.63 -15.75 -59.73
C GLN A 16 -9.90 -17.06 -59.33
N ARG A 17 -10.69 -18.15 -59.40
CA ARG A 17 -10.41 -19.57 -59.11
C ARG A 17 -9.93 -20.34 -60.36
N THR A 18 -9.20 -21.44 -60.14
CA THR A 18 -9.22 -22.72 -60.91
C THR A 18 -8.73 -23.85 -59.96
N ARG A 19 -9.53 -24.84 -59.47
CA ARG A 19 -9.98 -26.15 -60.05
C ARG A 19 -8.89 -26.86 -60.89
N SER A 20 -8.61 -28.18 -60.85
CA SER A 20 -9.11 -29.40 -60.16
C SER A 20 -8.32 -30.62 -60.71
N SER A 21 -8.02 -31.66 -59.90
CA SER A 21 -8.17 -33.12 -60.21
C SER A 21 -7.43 -33.98 -59.15
N ASN A 22 -8.06 -34.77 -58.25
CA ASN A 22 -8.82 -36.03 -58.31
C ASN A 22 -7.98 -37.33 -58.53
N ALA A 23 -7.88 -38.20 -57.51
CA ALA A 23 -8.28 -39.64 -57.57
C ALA A 23 -7.97 -40.47 -56.27
N LYS A 24 -9.06 -40.96 -55.64
CA LYS A 24 -9.38 -42.31 -55.07
C LYS A 24 -8.26 -43.16 -54.41
N ALA A 25 -8.30 -43.45 -53.11
CA ALA A 25 -9.17 -44.38 -52.34
C ALA A 25 -8.58 -45.80 -52.16
N ASN A 26 -8.33 -46.23 -50.91
CA ASN A 26 -8.48 -47.63 -50.50
C ASN A 26 -8.81 -47.77 -49.00
N LYS A 27 -9.49 -48.86 -48.67
CA LYS A 27 -10.42 -49.10 -47.57
C LYS A 27 -9.86 -50.24 -46.68
N LYS A 28 -9.93 -50.15 -45.34
CA LYS A 28 -10.39 -51.23 -44.41
C LYS A 28 -10.07 -50.96 -42.92
N SER A 29 -11.15 -51.04 -42.15
CA SER A 29 -11.33 -51.40 -40.73
C SER A 29 -10.17 -52.05 -39.95
N ASN A 30 -9.99 -51.67 -38.69
CA ASN A 30 -10.25 -52.60 -37.57
C ASN A 30 -10.41 -51.91 -36.20
N SER A 31 -11.18 -52.59 -35.35
CA SER A 31 -11.62 -52.29 -33.99
C SER A 31 -10.50 -52.14 -32.94
N LYS A 32 -10.73 -51.28 -31.93
CA LYS A 32 -10.69 -51.63 -30.49
C LYS A 32 -10.95 -50.40 -29.62
N ALA A 33 -12.20 -50.26 -29.19
CA ALA A 33 -12.55 -49.53 -27.98
C ALA A 33 -12.22 -50.44 -26.78
N ASN A 34 -11.42 -49.97 -25.81
CA ASN A 34 -11.33 -50.65 -24.52
C ASN A 34 -11.01 -49.66 -23.38
N LYS A 35 -12.04 -49.44 -22.56
CA LYS A 35 -12.02 -49.23 -21.11
C LYS A 35 -11.02 -48.23 -20.51
N SER A 36 -11.50 -47.01 -20.27
CA SER A 36 -11.08 -46.17 -19.14
C SER A 36 -12.13 -45.09 -18.87
N ASN A 37 -13.31 -45.47 -18.39
CA ASN A 37 -14.35 -44.53 -17.95
C ASN A 37 -15.09 -45.11 -16.74
N LYS A 38 -14.42 -45.17 -15.59
CA LYS A 38 -15.05 -45.23 -14.26
C LYS A 38 -14.08 -44.64 -13.23
N LYS A 39 -14.33 -43.39 -12.84
CA LYS A 39 -14.00 -42.71 -11.56
C LYS A 39 -13.69 -41.22 -11.78
N VAL A 40 -14.67 -40.46 -12.27
CA VAL A 40 -14.78 -39.02 -11.98
C VAL A 40 -16.27 -38.69 -12.00
N ALA A 41 -16.86 -38.46 -10.83
CA ALA A 41 -18.08 -37.66 -10.64
C ALA A 41 -18.56 -37.79 -9.19
N ILE A 42 -18.07 -36.94 -8.28
CA ILE A 42 -18.87 -36.36 -7.18
C ILE A 42 -18.20 -35.01 -6.86
N ILE A 43 -18.93 -33.90 -7.04
CA ILE A 43 -18.84 -32.50 -6.55
C ILE A 43 -19.54 -31.70 -7.69
N LEU A 44 -20.67 -30.99 -7.60
CA LEU A 44 -21.37 -30.24 -6.57
C LEU A 44 -22.82 -30.00 -7.05
N ALA A 45 -23.83 -30.07 -6.17
CA ALA A 45 -25.05 -29.25 -6.29
C ALA A 45 -25.83 -29.29 -4.95
N SER A 46 -25.73 -28.22 -4.17
CA SER A 46 -26.65 -27.93 -3.06
C SER A 46 -27.02 -26.45 -3.09
N VAL A 47 -27.97 -26.08 -3.94
CA VAL A 47 -28.77 -24.85 -3.80
C VAL A 47 -30.21 -25.16 -4.25
N LEU A 48 -31.15 -24.88 -3.34
CA LEU A 48 -32.62 -24.80 -3.46
C LEU A 48 -33.45 -26.08 -3.76
N CYS A 49 -34.14 -26.58 -2.72
CA CYS A 49 -35.59 -26.82 -2.82
C CYS A 49 -36.25 -26.88 -1.43
N LEU A 50 -37.07 -25.87 -1.14
CA LEU A 50 -38.11 -25.89 -0.11
C LEU A 50 -39.40 -26.42 -0.77
N SER A 51 -40.17 -27.19 0.00
CA SER A 51 -41.58 -27.59 -0.20
C SER A 51 -41.90 -28.97 -0.83
N LEU A 52 -42.86 -29.61 -0.14
CA LEU A 52 -43.72 -30.75 -0.50
C LEU A 52 -43.32 -32.15 0.01
N GLY A 53 -44.02 -32.57 1.07
CA GLY A 53 -44.93 -33.70 0.97
C GLY A 53 -44.40 -35.07 1.44
N ALA A 54 -44.87 -35.49 2.61
CA ALA A 54 -44.80 -36.86 3.09
C ALA A 54 -45.66 -37.81 2.22
N GLY A 55 -45.18 -39.05 2.05
CA GLY A 55 -46.00 -40.23 1.78
C GLY A 55 -45.85 -40.86 0.39
N ILE A 56 -45.32 -42.09 0.32
CA ILE A 56 -46.07 -43.32 0.01
C ILE A 56 -45.11 -44.53 0.05
N LEU A 57 -45.64 -45.61 0.62
CA LEU A 57 -45.06 -46.92 0.94
C LEU A 57 -45.00 -47.88 -0.28
N ALA A 58 -44.08 -48.86 -0.16
CA ALA A 58 -44.07 -50.20 -0.76
C ALA A 58 -43.90 -50.25 -2.30
N GLN A 59 -43.22 -51.21 -2.92
CA GLN A 59 -42.84 -52.59 -2.61
C GLN A 59 -41.80 -52.98 -3.69
N TRP A 60 -40.90 -53.93 -3.44
CA TRP A 60 -40.25 -54.88 -4.38
C TRP A 60 -38.96 -55.35 -3.71
N GLY A 61 -39.08 -56.46 -2.99
CA GLY A 61 -37.94 -57.18 -2.44
C GLY A 61 -37.32 -58.13 -3.46
N GLY A 62 -36.07 -58.50 -3.20
CA GLY A 62 -35.54 -59.79 -3.60
C GLY A 62 -34.42 -59.77 -4.65
N LEU A 63 -33.19 -59.46 -4.22
CA LEU A 63 -31.98 -60.18 -4.66
C LEU A 63 -30.87 -59.88 -3.65
N HIS A 64 -30.79 -60.72 -2.61
CA HIS A 64 -29.61 -60.79 -1.73
C HIS A 64 -28.58 -61.74 -2.34
N SER A 65 -27.35 -61.27 -2.51
CA SER A 65 -26.18 -61.90 -1.88
C SER A 65 -24.91 -61.11 -2.18
N SER A 66 -24.14 -60.88 -1.11
CA SER A 66 -22.77 -60.32 -1.07
C SER A 66 -22.62 -58.81 -0.92
N LEU A 67 -23.07 -58.25 0.22
CA LEU A 67 -22.33 -57.19 0.90
C LEU A 67 -22.53 -57.37 2.42
N LYS A 68 -21.46 -57.75 3.13
CA LYS A 68 -21.46 -57.77 4.60
C LYS A 68 -21.56 -56.32 5.08
N MET A 69 -22.67 -55.94 5.71
CA MET A 69 -22.76 -54.70 6.48
C MET A 69 -21.88 -54.86 7.72
N HIS A 70 -20.84 -54.04 7.80
CA HIS A 70 -20.12 -53.79 9.05
C HIS A 70 -21.00 -52.89 9.94
N PRO A 71 -20.97 -53.06 11.28
CA PRO A 71 -21.81 -52.28 12.18
C PRO A 71 -21.50 -50.78 12.07
N ALA A 72 -22.53 -49.96 12.28
CA ALA A 72 -22.45 -48.51 12.30
C ALA A 72 -21.31 -48.05 13.21
N LEU A 73 -20.30 -47.41 12.61
CA LEU A 73 -19.29 -46.68 13.36
C LEU A 73 -19.98 -45.49 14.03
N ALA A 74 -19.83 -45.42 15.36
CA ALA A 74 -20.12 -44.23 16.16
C ALA A 74 -19.47 -42.98 15.53
N PRO A 75 -20.00 -41.76 15.76
CA PRO A 75 -19.36 -40.55 15.27
C PRO A 75 -17.93 -40.51 15.79
N ALA A 76 -16.96 -40.61 14.88
CA ALA A 76 -15.56 -40.48 15.21
C ALA A 76 -15.36 -39.08 15.80
N GLN A 77 -15.04 -39.01 17.09
CA GLN A 77 -14.44 -37.82 17.69
C GLN A 77 -13.22 -37.46 16.84
N ALA A 78 -13.17 -36.21 16.36
CA ALA A 78 -12.02 -35.68 15.67
C ALA A 78 -10.78 -35.87 16.55
N PRO A 79 -9.65 -36.36 16.02
CA PRO A 79 -8.42 -36.42 16.78
C PRO A 79 -8.01 -34.99 17.14
N SER A 80 -7.97 -34.69 18.43
CA SER A 80 -7.32 -33.50 18.96
C SER A 80 -5.83 -33.54 18.59
N GLY A 81 -5.37 -32.60 17.76
CA GLY A 81 -3.95 -32.39 17.49
C GLY A 81 -3.49 -32.40 16.03
N SER A 82 -4.35 -32.17 15.03
CA SER A 82 -3.87 -31.95 13.66
C SER A 82 -3.40 -30.51 13.46
N THR A 83 -2.08 -30.28 13.50
CA THR A 83 -1.45 -29.04 13.04
C THR A 83 -1.46 -29.01 11.52
N SER A 84 -2.19 -28.07 10.91
CA SER A 84 -2.16 -27.84 9.47
C SER A 84 -1.32 -26.61 9.19
N THR A 85 -0.15 -26.79 8.57
CA THR A 85 0.71 -25.67 8.16
C THR A 85 0.20 -25.12 6.83
N ILE A 86 -0.30 -23.87 6.82
CA ILE A 86 -0.83 -23.23 5.63
C ILE A 86 0.25 -22.37 4.95
N GLY A 87 0.84 -22.89 3.86
CA GLY A 87 1.92 -22.21 3.13
C GLY A 87 1.58 -21.76 1.69
N SER A 88 0.79 -22.53 0.94
CA SER A 88 0.40 -22.19 -0.45
C SER A 88 -0.86 -22.91 -0.89
N MET A 89 -1.64 -22.30 -1.79
CA MET A 89 -2.75 -22.95 -2.50
C MET A 89 -2.57 -22.80 -4.01
N ARG A 90 -2.64 -23.93 -4.72
CA ARG A 90 -2.72 -23.97 -6.18
C ARG A 90 -4.14 -24.31 -6.61
N GLU A 91 -4.77 -23.39 -7.31
CA GLU A 91 -6.05 -23.63 -7.98
C GLU A 91 -5.79 -24.01 -9.46
N TYR A 92 -6.48 -25.03 -9.95
CA TYR A 92 -6.36 -25.52 -11.33
C TYR A 92 -7.66 -25.21 -12.06
N VAL A 93 -7.59 -24.42 -13.13
CA VAL A 93 -8.76 -24.11 -13.97
C VAL A 93 -8.70 -24.95 -15.24
N TYR A 94 -9.82 -25.59 -15.58
CA TYR A 94 -9.98 -26.32 -16.83
C TYR A 94 -10.72 -25.44 -17.84
N THR A 95 -9.99 -24.89 -18.81
CA THR A 95 -10.56 -24.11 -19.91
C THR A 95 -10.07 -24.66 -21.24
N GLY A 96 -11.00 -24.90 -22.17
CA GLY A 96 -10.69 -25.30 -23.55
C GLY A 96 -9.96 -26.65 -23.71
N GLY A 97 -10.10 -27.58 -22.76
CA GLY A 97 -9.48 -28.91 -22.86
C GLY A 97 -8.10 -29.04 -22.20
N ARG A 98 -7.58 -27.95 -21.61
CA ARG A 98 -6.27 -27.92 -20.94
C ARG A 98 -6.44 -27.51 -19.47
N LEU A 99 -5.79 -28.26 -18.57
CA LEU A 99 -5.59 -27.80 -17.19
C LEU A 99 -4.53 -26.69 -17.22
N SER A 100 -4.90 -25.49 -16.80
CA SER A 100 -3.97 -24.39 -16.56
C SER A 100 -3.98 -24.08 -15.06
N ALA A 101 -2.79 -23.96 -14.45
CA ALA A 101 -2.70 -23.39 -13.11
C ALA A 101 -3.13 -21.92 -13.19
N THR A 102 -4.00 -21.47 -12.29
CA THR A 102 -4.12 -20.04 -11.97
C THR A 102 -2.93 -19.63 -11.11
N GLU A 103 -2.61 -18.34 -11.04
CA GLU A 103 -1.45 -17.82 -10.31
C GLU A 103 -1.37 -18.41 -8.89
N ASP A 104 -0.17 -18.83 -8.48
CA ASP A 104 0.08 -19.45 -7.17
C ASP A 104 -0.23 -18.43 -6.07
N THR A 105 -1.35 -18.62 -5.36
CA THR A 105 -1.67 -17.83 -4.16
C THR A 105 -0.93 -18.40 -2.95
N VAL A 106 -0.32 -17.52 -2.16
CA VAL A 106 0.42 -17.89 -0.94
C VAL A 106 -0.14 -17.14 0.27
N ASN A 107 0.18 -17.63 1.47
CA ASN A 107 -0.05 -16.87 2.69
C ASN A 107 1.01 -15.76 2.80
N LEU A 108 0.66 -14.55 2.39
CA LEU A 108 1.55 -13.37 2.41
C LEU A 108 1.92 -12.94 3.83
N ALA A 109 1.14 -13.31 4.84
CA ALA A 109 1.37 -12.94 6.24
C ALA A 109 2.30 -13.92 6.97
N LEU A 110 2.54 -15.12 6.43
CA LEU A 110 3.34 -16.15 7.07
C LEU A 110 4.73 -15.63 7.47
N GLY A 111 5.05 -15.69 8.77
CA GLY A 111 6.32 -15.26 9.36
C GLY A 111 6.58 -13.75 9.29
N LYS A 112 5.60 -12.93 8.90
CA LYS A 112 5.76 -11.47 8.81
C LYS A 112 5.71 -10.80 10.18
N THR A 113 6.17 -9.57 10.24
CA THR A 113 6.14 -8.78 11.48
C THR A 113 4.70 -8.41 11.83
N ALA A 114 4.24 -8.91 12.98
CA ALA A 114 2.93 -8.59 13.53
C ALA A 114 3.07 -7.81 14.85
N THR A 115 2.10 -6.93 15.11
CA THR A 115 1.98 -6.08 16.30
C THR A 115 0.53 -6.07 16.78
N GLN A 116 0.30 -5.68 18.03
CA GLN A 116 -1.03 -5.62 18.62
C GLN A 116 -1.11 -4.50 19.66
N SER A 117 -2.32 -4.03 19.99
CA SER A 117 -2.58 -2.91 20.90
C SER A 117 -1.97 -3.11 22.29
N SER A 118 -2.04 -4.33 22.80
CA SER A 118 -1.42 -4.75 24.06
C SER A 118 -1.13 -6.25 24.00
N THR A 119 -0.25 -6.75 24.86
CA THR A 119 0.07 -8.19 24.89
C THR A 119 -0.39 -8.80 26.20
N TYR A 120 -1.25 -9.82 26.08
CA TYR A 120 -1.67 -10.61 27.22
C TYR A 120 -0.54 -11.51 27.71
N VAL A 121 -0.35 -11.53 29.03
CA VAL A 121 0.59 -12.41 29.71
C VAL A 121 -0.15 -13.07 30.85
N ASP A 122 -0.15 -14.40 30.89
CA ASP A 122 -0.72 -15.17 31.99
C ASP A 122 0.16 -16.36 32.33
N SER A 123 0.36 -16.58 33.63
CA SER A 123 1.13 -17.71 34.16
C SER A 123 2.53 -17.86 33.52
N GLY A 124 3.16 -16.73 33.17
CA GLY A 124 4.49 -16.70 32.53
C GLY A 124 4.49 -16.95 31.02
N VAL A 125 3.33 -17.14 30.39
CA VAL A 125 3.16 -17.30 28.93
C VAL A 125 2.78 -15.96 28.31
N THR A 126 3.53 -15.55 27.28
CA THR A 126 3.27 -14.33 26.51
C THR A 126 2.57 -14.65 25.19
N PHE A 127 1.38 -14.12 24.97
CA PHE A 127 0.57 -14.35 23.77
C PHE A 127 0.85 -13.28 22.70
N SER A 128 2.07 -13.29 22.15
CA SER A 128 2.56 -12.27 21.23
C SER A 128 1.80 -12.25 19.88
N ALA A 129 1.73 -11.08 19.26
CA ALA A 129 1.10 -10.89 17.94
C ALA A 129 1.65 -11.82 16.84
N SER A 130 2.93 -12.17 16.92
CA SER A 130 3.61 -13.04 15.95
C SER A 130 3.06 -14.46 15.87
N ARG A 131 2.31 -14.92 16.89
CA ARG A 131 1.72 -16.26 16.90
C ARG A 131 0.63 -16.41 15.84
N ALA A 132 -0.15 -15.36 15.59
CA ALA A 132 -1.19 -15.36 14.56
C ALA A 132 -0.66 -15.33 13.11
N VAL A 133 0.64 -15.48 12.89
CA VAL A 133 1.28 -15.56 11.57
C VAL A 133 2.31 -16.67 11.54
N ASP A 134 2.19 -17.65 12.43
CA ASP A 134 3.14 -18.77 12.54
C ASP A 134 2.80 -19.94 11.60
N GLY A 135 1.66 -19.85 10.91
CA GLY A 135 1.21 -20.83 9.93
C GLY A 135 0.40 -21.96 10.54
N ASN A 136 0.10 -21.94 11.85
CA ASN A 136 -0.62 -23.00 12.54
C ASN A 136 -1.98 -22.49 13.05
N THR A 137 -3.05 -23.09 12.51
CA THR A 137 -4.44 -22.68 12.78
C THR A 137 -5.02 -23.24 14.09
N ASP A 138 -4.18 -23.73 15.02
CA ASP A 138 -4.63 -24.25 16.29
C ASP A 138 -5.21 -23.13 17.17
N GLY A 139 -6.52 -23.13 17.30
CA GLY A 139 -7.27 -22.13 18.06
C GLY A 139 -7.28 -22.35 19.57
N SER A 140 -6.64 -23.39 20.10
CA SER A 140 -6.43 -23.50 21.55
C SER A 140 -5.43 -22.45 21.99
N LEU A 141 -5.85 -21.49 22.81
CA LEU A 141 -5.00 -20.37 23.23
C LEU A 141 -3.66 -20.85 23.82
N TRP A 142 -3.71 -21.95 24.58
CA TRP A 142 -2.57 -22.50 25.31
C TRP A 142 -1.63 -23.37 24.48
N ASN A 143 -1.97 -23.69 23.24
CA ASN A 143 -1.15 -24.56 22.38
C ASN A 143 -0.02 -23.80 21.66
N GLY A 144 0.16 -22.51 21.96
CA GLY A 144 1.29 -21.72 21.47
C GLY A 144 1.07 -20.98 20.16
N SER A 145 -0.04 -21.20 19.45
CA SER A 145 -0.33 -20.56 18.14
C SER A 145 -1.22 -19.34 18.19
N SER A 146 -1.93 -19.10 19.29
CA SER A 146 -2.84 -17.95 19.34
C SER A 146 -2.17 -16.70 19.93
N SER A 147 -2.37 -15.57 19.25
CA SER A 147 -2.12 -14.23 19.79
C SER A 147 -3.28 -13.77 20.67
N ALA A 148 -3.01 -12.93 21.67
CA ALA A 148 -4.05 -12.32 22.49
C ALA A 148 -3.63 -10.95 23.04
N THR A 149 -4.59 -10.01 23.03
CA THR A 149 -4.47 -8.73 23.73
C THR A 149 -4.98 -8.82 25.16
N ASN A 150 -4.70 -7.81 25.99
CA ASN A 150 -5.43 -7.62 27.24
C ASN A 150 -6.90 -7.27 26.95
N ASN A 151 -7.74 -7.32 27.99
CA ASN A 151 -9.08 -6.76 27.92
C ASN A 151 -8.99 -5.23 27.85
N GLU A 152 -9.33 -4.66 26.71
CA GLU A 152 -9.26 -3.23 26.50
C GLU A 152 -10.31 -2.75 25.49
N TYR A 153 -10.47 -1.44 25.37
CA TYR A 153 -11.41 -0.86 24.42
C TYR A 153 -10.81 -0.88 23.01
N ARG A 154 -11.51 -1.51 22.06
CA ARG A 154 -11.14 -1.62 20.64
C ARG A 154 -9.73 -2.17 20.40
N PRO A 155 -9.36 -3.32 21.01
CA PRO A 155 -8.07 -3.94 20.76
C PRO A 155 -7.89 -4.23 19.28
N TRP A 156 -6.64 -4.21 18.84
CA TRP A 156 -6.29 -4.47 17.45
C TRP A 156 -5.06 -5.37 17.34
N TRP A 157 -5.01 -6.11 16.24
CA TRP A 157 -3.88 -6.88 15.77
C TRP A 157 -3.56 -6.48 14.33
N GLN A 158 -2.30 -6.34 13.98
CA GLN A 158 -1.86 -5.87 12.67
C GLN A 158 -0.62 -6.61 12.18
N VAL A 159 -0.58 -6.93 10.89
CA VAL A 159 0.61 -7.42 10.18
C VAL A 159 1.10 -6.41 9.14
N ASP A 160 2.42 -6.24 9.06
CA ASP A 160 3.12 -5.58 7.95
C ASP A 160 3.66 -6.66 7.00
N LEU A 161 3.12 -6.74 5.79
CA LEU A 161 3.54 -7.72 4.77
C LEU A 161 4.98 -7.46 4.24
N GLY A 162 5.57 -6.33 4.60
CA GLY A 162 6.93 -5.90 4.27
C GLY A 162 6.99 -5.00 3.02
N SER A 163 6.09 -5.23 2.06
CA SER A 163 5.89 -4.39 0.88
C SER A 163 4.41 -4.41 0.48
N VAL A 164 4.03 -3.57 -0.49
CA VAL A 164 2.67 -3.59 -1.05
C VAL A 164 2.48 -4.87 -1.85
N GLN A 165 1.45 -5.65 -1.52
CA GLN A 165 1.14 -6.94 -2.11
C GLN A 165 -0.29 -6.96 -2.66
N PRO A 166 -0.56 -7.66 -3.78
CA PRO A 166 -1.91 -7.97 -4.22
C PRO A 166 -2.59 -8.90 -3.20
N VAL A 167 -3.54 -8.35 -2.43
CA VAL A 167 -4.31 -9.10 -1.45
C VAL A 167 -5.64 -9.51 -2.07
N GLN A 168 -5.85 -10.82 -2.21
CA GLN A 168 -7.08 -11.39 -2.73
C GLN A 168 -8.12 -11.56 -1.61
N SER A 169 -7.75 -12.25 -0.53
CA SER A 169 -8.65 -12.47 0.62
C SER A 169 -7.86 -12.59 1.92
N ILE A 170 -8.56 -12.40 3.04
CA ILE A 170 -8.01 -12.53 4.39
C ILE A 170 -8.87 -13.54 5.14
N GLN A 171 -8.22 -14.49 5.83
CA GLN A 171 -8.88 -15.43 6.72
C GLN A 171 -8.39 -15.21 8.15
N LEU A 172 -9.32 -14.97 9.07
CA LEU A 172 -9.04 -14.89 10.49
C LEU A 172 -9.59 -16.13 11.18
N TRP A 173 -8.69 -16.92 11.77
CA TRP A 173 -9.01 -18.07 12.59
C TRP A 173 -9.16 -17.59 14.03
N ARG A 174 -10.35 -17.77 14.60
CA ARG A 174 -10.60 -17.44 16.00
C ARG A 174 -10.09 -18.51 16.96
N ARG A 175 -10.02 -18.15 18.23
CA ARG A 175 -9.86 -19.08 19.35
C ARG A 175 -10.98 -20.15 19.38
N THR A 176 -10.65 -21.37 19.81
CA THR A 176 -11.54 -22.55 19.80
C THR A 176 -11.65 -23.31 21.12
N ASP A 177 -10.80 -23.06 22.11
CA ASP A 177 -10.87 -23.74 23.43
C ASP A 177 -11.92 -23.12 24.38
N CYS A 178 -12.20 -21.83 24.26
CA CYS A 178 -13.33 -21.12 24.89
C CYS A 178 -13.53 -19.77 24.19
N CYS A 179 -14.43 -18.95 24.73
CA CYS A 179 -14.34 -17.50 24.56
C CYS A 179 -14.40 -17.08 23.08
N TYR A 180 -15.36 -17.66 22.36
CA TYR A 180 -15.53 -17.54 20.91
C TYR A 180 -15.86 -16.09 20.48
N ASP A 181 -16.34 -15.30 21.42
CA ASP A 181 -16.62 -13.87 21.34
C ASP A 181 -15.36 -12.99 21.34
N GLN A 182 -14.17 -13.51 21.67
CA GLN A 182 -12.90 -12.77 21.58
C GLN A 182 -12.42 -12.48 20.14
N LEU A 183 -13.24 -12.84 19.14
CA LEU A 183 -13.21 -12.30 17.79
C LEU A 183 -14.65 -11.97 17.37
N THR A 184 -15.27 -10.99 18.02
CA THR A 184 -16.66 -10.56 17.74
C THR A 184 -16.72 -9.13 17.24
N THR A 185 -17.62 -8.86 16.28
CA THR A 185 -17.98 -7.50 15.83
C THR A 185 -16.76 -6.60 15.60
N PHE A 186 -16.12 -6.78 14.45
CA PHE A 186 -14.82 -6.20 14.17
C PHE A 186 -14.70 -5.68 12.74
N TYR A 187 -13.71 -4.82 12.53
CA TYR A 187 -13.27 -4.41 11.21
C TYR A 187 -11.97 -5.11 10.83
N VAL A 188 -11.87 -5.46 9.55
CA VAL A 188 -10.59 -5.68 8.88
C VAL A 188 -10.28 -4.46 8.04
N PHE A 189 -9.15 -3.81 8.31
CA PHE A 189 -8.63 -2.70 7.54
C PHE A 189 -7.46 -3.16 6.68
N VAL A 190 -7.38 -2.66 5.45
CA VAL A 190 -6.27 -2.90 4.53
C VAL A 190 -5.74 -1.56 4.03
N SER A 191 -4.43 -1.39 3.92
CA SER A 191 -3.82 -0.15 3.41
C SER A 191 -2.42 -0.38 2.84
N ASP A 192 -2.06 0.37 1.79
CA ASP A 192 -0.68 0.39 1.25
C ASP A 192 0.27 1.22 2.13
N ASN A 193 -0.28 2.17 2.91
CA ASN A 193 0.47 3.04 3.82
C ASN A 193 0.15 2.71 5.30
N PRO A 194 1.03 3.06 6.26
CA PRO A 194 0.76 2.83 7.68
C PRO A 194 -0.55 3.48 8.13
N PHE A 195 -1.28 2.83 9.03
CA PHE A 195 -2.44 3.44 9.68
C PHE A 195 -1.99 4.52 10.67
N THR A 196 -2.61 5.70 10.63
CA THR A 196 -2.22 6.85 11.45
C THR A 196 -3.01 6.97 12.75
N SER A 197 -4.06 6.17 12.92
CA SER A 197 -4.95 6.20 14.08
C SER A 197 -5.42 4.80 14.45
N THR A 198 -5.81 4.63 15.71
CA THR A 198 -6.54 3.47 16.24
C THR A 198 -8.01 3.77 16.45
N ASP A 199 -8.47 5.01 16.26
CA ASP A 199 -9.91 5.30 16.19
C ASP A 199 -10.49 4.75 14.88
N ILE A 200 -11.62 4.05 14.98
CA ILE A 200 -12.24 3.34 13.86
C ILE A 200 -12.67 4.33 12.77
N THR A 201 -13.37 5.41 13.15
CA THR A 201 -13.88 6.39 12.19
C THR A 201 -12.73 7.14 11.51
N ALA A 202 -11.71 7.54 12.28
CA ALA A 202 -10.51 8.16 11.71
C ALA A 202 -9.78 7.22 10.74
N THR A 203 -9.70 5.92 11.06
CA THR A 203 -9.07 4.91 10.20
C THR A 203 -9.87 4.69 8.91
N GLN A 204 -11.20 4.59 9.00
CA GLN A 204 -12.08 4.47 7.82
C GLN A 204 -11.96 5.67 6.88
N ASN A 205 -11.79 6.86 7.44
CA ASN A 205 -11.65 8.10 6.68
C ASN A 205 -10.21 8.37 6.21
N GLN A 206 -9.22 7.56 6.63
CA GLN A 206 -7.86 7.67 6.14
C GLN A 206 -7.84 7.29 4.65
N SER A 207 -7.35 8.18 3.81
CA SER A 207 -7.27 7.95 2.38
C SER A 207 -6.39 6.72 2.05
N GLY A 208 -6.87 5.88 1.12
CA GLY A 208 -6.25 4.61 0.73
C GLY A 208 -6.56 3.42 1.65
N VAL A 209 -7.35 3.61 2.71
CA VAL A 209 -7.84 2.52 3.56
C VAL A 209 -9.12 1.92 2.96
N SER A 210 -9.17 0.59 2.93
CA SER A 210 -10.43 -0.15 2.75
C SER A 210 -10.80 -0.80 4.07
N SER A 211 -12.10 -0.80 4.40
CA SER A 211 -12.61 -1.37 5.65
C SER A 211 -13.69 -2.40 5.34
N TYR A 212 -13.63 -3.54 6.04
CA TYR A 212 -14.55 -4.65 5.90
C TYR A 212 -15.10 -4.99 7.27
N TYR A 213 -16.43 -4.93 7.42
CA TYR A 213 -17.10 -5.11 8.70
C TYR A 213 -17.67 -6.53 8.82
N THR A 214 -17.40 -7.18 9.95
CA THR A 214 -17.99 -8.46 10.35
C THR A 214 -18.78 -8.23 11.63
N ALA A 215 -20.08 -8.54 11.61
CA ALA A 215 -20.94 -8.47 12.80
C ALA A 215 -21.03 -9.82 13.50
N GLY A 216 -21.07 -9.80 14.84
CA GLY A 216 -21.15 -11.03 15.64
C GLY A 216 -19.83 -11.80 15.70
N GLU A 217 -19.89 -13.02 16.25
CA GLU A 217 -18.73 -13.90 16.39
C GLU A 217 -18.14 -14.29 15.02
N GLY A 218 -16.81 -14.29 14.94
CA GLY A 218 -16.08 -14.75 13.77
C GLY A 218 -16.32 -16.25 13.48
N GLY A 219 -16.33 -16.58 12.18
CA GLY A 219 -16.29 -17.96 11.71
C GLY A 219 -14.93 -18.65 11.93
N LEU A 220 -14.86 -19.93 11.52
CA LEU A 220 -13.65 -20.76 11.53
C LEU A 220 -13.33 -21.26 10.11
N PRO A 221 -12.55 -20.51 9.31
CA PRO A 221 -12.16 -19.12 9.53
C PRO A 221 -13.27 -18.12 9.14
N THR A 222 -13.15 -16.88 9.60
CA THR A 222 -13.85 -15.75 8.96
C THR A 222 -13.11 -15.38 7.70
N THR A 223 -13.78 -15.40 6.54
CA THR A 223 -13.16 -15.01 5.26
C THR A 223 -13.67 -13.65 4.80
N VAL A 224 -12.74 -12.74 4.50
CA VAL A 224 -13.00 -11.41 3.94
C VAL A 224 -12.39 -11.34 2.54
N ASN A 225 -13.23 -11.08 1.53
CA ASN A 225 -12.77 -10.85 0.17
C ASN A 225 -12.32 -9.40 -0.01
N VAL A 226 -11.11 -9.19 -0.52
CA VAL A 226 -10.44 -7.88 -0.54
C VAL A 226 -10.16 -7.41 -1.97
N ASN A 227 -9.47 -8.23 -2.77
CA ASN A 227 -9.14 -7.95 -4.18
C ASN A 227 -8.54 -6.56 -4.44
N ARG A 228 -7.51 -6.18 -3.68
CA ARG A 228 -6.77 -4.93 -3.86
C ARG A 228 -5.36 -5.05 -3.33
N THR A 229 -4.51 -4.05 -3.60
CA THR A 229 -3.20 -3.95 -2.96
C THR A 229 -3.33 -3.64 -1.46
N GLY A 230 -2.38 -4.15 -0.68
CA GLY A 230 -2.20 -3.80 0.72
C GLY A 230 -0.79 -4.14 1.20
N ARG A 231 -0.24 -3.33 2.10
CA ARG A 231 0.96 -3.65 2.90
C ARG A 231 0.59 -3.94 4.35
N TYR A 232 -0.39 -3.21 4.88
CA TYR A 232 -0.84 -3.33 6.26
C TYR A 232 -2.23 -3.92 6.30
N VAL A 233 -2.41 -4.98 7.10
CA VAL A 233 -3.71 -5.59 7.40
C VAL A 233 -3.93 -5.51 8.90
N ARG A 234 -5.05 -4.93 9.35
CA ARG A 234 -5.40 -4.79 10.77
C ARG A 234 -6.79 -5.34 11.06
N ALA A 235 -6.88 -6.28 12.00
CA ALA A 235 -8.13 -6.69 12.62
C ALA A 235 -8.35 -5.86 13.89
N GLN A 236 -9.54 -5.27 14.07
CA GLN A 236 -9.82 -4.40 15.21
C GLN A 236 -11.26 -4.54 15.69
N LEU A 237 -11.44 -4.84 16.98
CA LEU A 237 -12.77 -4.94 17.58
C LEU A 237 -13.45 -3.57 17.68
N VAL A 238 -14.79 -3.56 17.62
CA VAL A 238 -15.58 -2.33 17.85
C VAL A 238 -15.82 -2.05 19.34
N GLY A 239 -15.91 -3.12 20.15
CA GLY A 239 -16.23 -3.07 21.58
C GLY A 239 -15.01 -3.23 22.51
N THR A 240 -15.30 -3.52 23.78
CA THR A 240 -14.31 -3.82 24.81
C THR A 240 -14.26 -5.33 25.04
N ASP A 241 -13.10 -5.93 24.79
CA ASP A 241 -12.81 -7.33 25.12
C ASP A 241 -11.29 -7.59 24.95
N HIS A 242 -10.87 -8.84 25.07
CA HIS A 242 -9.66 -9.37 24.46
C HIS A 242 -9.87 -9.60 22.96
N LEU A 243 -8.84 -9.35 22.15
CA LEU A 243 -8.77 -9.85 20.78
C LEU A 243 -7.84 -11.06 20.74
N ALA A 244 -8.40 -12.24 20.44
CA ALA A 244 -7.64 -13.48 20.29
C ALA A 244 -7.74 -14.01 18.85
N ILE A 245 -6.59 -14.10 18.17
CA ILE A 245 -6.48 -14.60 16.80
C ILE A 245 -5.53 -15.79 16.82
N ALA A 246 -6.04 -16.94 16.39
CA ALA A 246 -5.28 -18.17 16.24
C ALA A 246 -4.35 -18.09 15.03
N GLU A 247 -4.86 -17.64 13.89
CA GLU A 247 -4.06 -17.45 12.68
C GLU A 247 -4.72 -16.41 11.78
N ALA A 248 -3.93 -15.54 11.19
CA ALA A 248 -4.32 -14.57 10.19
C ALA A 248 -3.64 -14.91 8.86
N VAL A 249 -4.40 -15.51 7.95
CA VAL A 249 -3.91 -15.91 6.64
C VAL A 249 -4.28 -14.82 5.64
N VAL A 250 -3.28 -14.25 4.97
CA VAL A 250 -3.50 -13.23 3.92
C VAL A 250 -3.20 -13.87 2.58
N TRP A 251 -4.24 -14.25 1.85
CA TRP A 251 -4.10 -14.86 0.53
C TRP A 251 -3.86 -13.81 -0.53
N GLY A 252 -2.82 -14.03 -1.31
CA GLY A 252 -2.53 -13.21 -2.47
C GLY A 252 -1.41 -13.80 -3.31
N THR A 253 -1.21 -13.21 -4.47
CA THR A 253 -0.08 -13.52 -5.34
C THR A 253 1.08 -12.66 -4.88
N PRO A 254 2.20 -13.24 -4.42
CA PRO A 254 3.32 -12.44 -3.97
C PRO A 254 3.85 -11.65 -5.15
N SER A 255 3.74 -10.32 -5.08
CA SER A 255 4.52 -9.44 -5.95
C SER A 255 5.98 -9.81 -5.77
N ALA A 256 6.71 -9.96 -6.87
CA ALA A 256 8.14 -10.16 -6.83
C ALA A 256 8.75 -9.09 -5.90
N THR A 257 9.39 -9.51 -4.82
CA THR A 257 10.17 -8.60 -3.99
C THR A 257 11.36 -8.18 -4.83
N SER A 258 11.27 -6.98 -5.42
CA SER A 258 12.36 -6.37 -6.13
C SER A 258 13.58 -6.30 -5.21
N ASN A 259 14.70 -6.89 -5.64
CA ASN A 259 15.99 -6.76 -4.94
C ASN A 259 16.59 -5.34 -5.08
N LEU A 260 15.84 -4.40 -5.66
CA LEU A 260 16.28 -3.03 -5.78
C LEU A 260 16.38 -2.36 -4.40
N SER A 261 17.54 -1.76 -4.13
CA SER A 261 17.70 -0.87 -2.98
C SER A 261 16.78 0.35 -3.14
N ALA A 262 16.41 1.00 -2.04
CA ALA A 262 15.74 2.30 -2.13
C ALA A 262 16.63 3.30 -2.89
N PRO A 263 16.06 4.20 -3.71
CA PRO A 263 16.79 5.37 -4.17
C PRO A 263 17.23 6.20 -2.96
N THR A 264 18.37 6.87 -3.04
CA THR A 264 18.89 7.68 -1.93
C THR A 264 19.13 9.11 -2.36
N ASN A 265 19.33 10.04 -1.41
CA ASN A 265 19.68 11.42 -1.71
C ASN A 265 18.67 12.13 -2.64
N LEU A 266 17.37 11.92 -2.40
CA LEU A 266 16.33 12.69 -3.09
C LEU A 266 16.46 14.16 -2.70
N VAL A 267 16.70 15.02 -3.69
CA VAL A 267 16.88 16.47 -3.53
C VAL A 267 16.26 17.23 -4.71
N THR A 268 16.11 18.54 -4.58
CA THR A 268 15.70 19.42 -5.69
C THR A 268 16.89 20.01 -6.42
N THR A 269 16.75 20.20 -7.73
CA THR A 269 17.73 20.94 -8.56
C THR A 269 17.19 22.30 -9.01
N THR A 270 15.88 22.43 -9.18
CA THR A 270 15.21 23.68 -9.57
C THR A 270 13.87 23.75 -8.86
N VAL A 271 13.54 24.92 -8.32
CA VAL A 271 12.26 25.18 -7.67
C VAL A 271 11.78 26.56 -8.11
N SER A 272 10.55 26.58 -8.62
CA SER A 272 9.82 27.79 -9.01
C SER A 272 8.36 27.69 -8.58
N HIS A 273 7.57 28.73 -8.86
CA HIS A 273 6.14 28.72 -8.58
C HIS A 273 5.33 27.70 -9.42
N SER A 274 5.85 27.25 -10.57
CA SER A 274 5.13 26.38 -11.53
C SER A 274 5.86 25.09 -11.87
N GLN A 275 7.09 24.91 -11.38
CA GLN A 275 7.90 23.73 -11.65
C GLN A 275 8.84 23.38 -10.48
N ILE A 276 8.89 22.10 -10.12
CA ILE A 276 9.87 21.52 -9.21
C ILE A 276 10.61 20.38 -9.92
N ASN A 277 11.94 20.47 -9.99
CA ASN A 277 12.79 19.41 -10.54
C ASN A 277 13.47 18.64 -9.41
N LEU A 278 13.34 17.32 -9.47
CA LEU A 278 13.85 16.36 -8.49
C LEU A 278 15.00 15.56 -9.11
N THR A 279 15.95 15.16 -8.27
CA THR A 279 17.01 14.21 -8.61
C THR A 279 17.31 13.31 -7.41
N TRP A 280 17.85 12.12 -7.66
CA TRP A 280 18.24 11.15 -6.63
C TRP A 280 19.42 10.29 -7.10
N ASN A 281 19.99 9.52 -6.18
CA ASN A 281 20.96 8.48 -6.51
C ASN A 281 20.22 7.18 -6.93
N ALA A 282 20.74 6.52 -7.96
CA ALA A 282 20.14 5.31 -8.52
C ALA A 282 20.04 4.15 -7.52
N SER A 283 19.00 3.34 -7.67
CA SER A 283 18.88 2.06 -6.97
C SER A 283 19.87 1.02 -7.51
N THR A 284 20.28 0.09 -6.64
CA THR A 284 21.22 -1.02 -6.94
C THR A 284 20.59 -2.36 -6.58
N GLY A 285 21.26 -3.49 -6.84
CA GLY A 285 20.75 -4.83 -6.48
C GLY A 285 19.91 -5.52 -7.57
N GLY A 286 19.63 -4.81 -8.67
CA GLY A 286 18.91 -5.33 -9.83
C GLY A 286 18.85 -4.31 -10.97
N THR A 287 18.10 -4.62 -12.03
CA THR A 287 17.83 -3.69 -13.13
C THR A 287 16.57 -2.87 -12.83
N VAL A 288 16.72 -1.55 -12.78
CA VAL A 288 15.60 -0.62 -12.68
C VAL A 288 14.95 -0.50 -14.06
N ASP A 289 13.65 -0.77 -14.14
CA ASP A 289 12.84 -0.50 -15.33
C ASP A 289 12.43 0.98 -15.37
N HIS A 290 11.87 1.48 -14.26
CA HIS A 290 11.54 2.88 -14.06
C HIS A 290 11.53 3.25 -12.58
N TYR A 291 11.35 4.53 -12.28
CA TYR A 291 11.07 5.03 -10.94
C TYR A 291 9.61 5.49 -10.84
N GLN A 292 9.03 5.33 -9.65
CA GLN A 292 7.72 5.87 -9.31
C GLN A 292 7.91 7.05 -8.36
N VAL A 293 7.56 8.25 -8.82
CA VAL A 293 7.62 9.48 -8.03
C VAL A 293 6.25 9.75 -7.45
N GLU A 294 6.18 9.94 -6.14
CA GLU A 294 4.94 10.23 -5.45
C GLU A 294 5.00 11.56 -4.72
N ARG A 295 3.85 12.23 -4.68
CA ARG A 295 3.69 13.54 -4.06
C ARG A 295 2.44 13.59 -3.19
N LYS A 296 2.48 14.36 -2.09
CA LYS A 296 1.27 14.78 -1.36
C LYS A 296 1.34 16.25 -0.96
N SER A 297 0.20 16.93 -0.89
CA SER A 297 0.08 18.36 -0.56
C SER A 297 -0.34 18.65 0.89
N SER A 298 -0.65 17.61 1.65
CA SER A 298 -0.98 17.71 3.08
C SER A 298 -0.55 16.46 3.84
N ILE A 299 -0.14 16.63 5.09
CA ILE A 299 0.19 15.51 5.99
C ILE A 299 -0.97 14.53 6.12
N ASN A 300 -2.22 15.02 6.04
CA ASN A 300 -3.46 14.25 6.15
C ASN A 300 -3.93 13.63 4.83
N SER A 301 -3.22 13.88 3.71
CA SER A 301 -3.54 13.29 2.40
C SER A 301 -2.66 12.08 2.09
N SER A 302 -3.15 11.19 1.23
CA SER A 302 -2.32 10.12 0.67
C SER A 302 -1.35 10.66 -0.37
N TYR A 303 -0.25 9.93 -0.54
CA TYR A 303 0.62 10.09 -1.69
C TYR A 303 -0.12 9.74 -2.98
N THR A 304 0.06 10.57 -4.00
CA THR A 304 -0.40 10.34 -5.37
C THR A 304 0.81 10.20 -6.27
N GLN A 305 0.81 9.15 -7.10
CA GLN A 305 1.83 8.96 -8.12
C GLN A 305 1.74 10.05 -9.19
N LEU A 306 2.90 10.55 -9.61
CA LEU A 306 3.04 11.50 -10.70
C LEU A 306 3.35 10.77 -12.01
N SER A 307 2.89 11.36 -13.12
CA SER A 307 3.07 10.83 -14.47
C SER A 307 3.89 11.80 -15.32
N PRO A 308 4.79 11.30 -16.21
CA PRO A 308 5.10 9.89 -16.47
C PRO A 308 6.07 9.27 -15.45
N ASN A 309 6.18 7.94 -15.42
CA ASN A 309 7.23 7.27 -14.66
C ASN A 309 8.60 7.50 -15.33
N PRO A 310 9.58 8.14 -14.67
CA PRO A 310 10.89 8.39 -15.27
C PRO A 310 11.75 7.14 -15.30
N THR A 311 12.51 6.94 -16.37
CA THR A 311 13.54 5.90 -16.48
C THR A 311 14.94 6.42 -16.10
N SER A 312 15.08 7.73 -15.92
CA SER A 312 16.28 8.39 -15.43
C SER A 312 16.15 8.78 -13.96
N ILE A 313 17.27 9.15 -13.34
CA ILE A 313 17.36 9.55 -11.92
C ILE A 313 16.86 10.99 -11.65
N GLY A 314 15.83 11.44 -12.37
CA GLY A 314 15.27 12.77 -12.18
C GLY A 314 13.85 12.89 -12.72
N PHE A 315 13.12 13.87 -12.18
CA PHE A 315 11.72 14.11 -12.54
C PHE A 315 11.39 15.60 -12.51
N ASN A 316 10.65 16.07 -13.52
CA ASN A 316 10.21 17.45 -13.62
C ASN A 316 8.71 17.53 -13.35
N ASP A 317 8.34 18.02 -12.18
CA ASP A 317 6.96 18.22 -11.78
C ASP A 317 6.47 19.61 -12.19
N ASN A 318 5.77 19.67 -13.33
CA ASN A 318 5.13 20.89 -13.86
C ASN A 318 3.66 21.05 -13.41
N SER A 319 3.20 20.21 -12.47
CA SER A 319 1.81 20.19 -12.00
C SER A 319 1.63 20.88 -10.64
N VAL A 320 2.67 21.57 -10.16
CA VAL A 320 2.66 22.23 -8.86
C VAL A 320 1.83 23.52 -8.91
N THR A 321 1.19 23.83 -7.80
CA THR A 321 0.43 25.08 -7.65
C THR A 321 1.28 26.11 -6.90
N SER A 322 1.40 27.30 -7.48
CA SER A 322 2.11 28.43 -6.87
C SER A 322 1.66 28.68 -5.42
N GLY A 323 2.62 28.84 -4.51
CA GLY A 323 2.35 29.09 -3.09
C GLY A 323 1.95 27.85 -2.29
N THR A 324 2.03 26.65 -2.87
CA THR A 324 1.78 25.38 -2.19
C THR A 324 3.09 24.65 -1.91
N ALA A 325 3.20 23.94 -0.79
CA ALA A 325 4.30 23.02 -0.54
C ALA A 325 3.86 21.56 -0.67
N TYR A 326 4.82 20.70 -0.98
CA TYR A 326 4.57 19.29 -1.27
C TYR A 326 5.64 18.41 -0.64
N LEU A 327 5.24 17.23 -0.17
CA LEU A 327 6.19 16.17 0.17
C LEU A 327 6.39 15.25 -1.01
N TYR A 328 7.65 14.91 -1.28
CA TYR A 328 8.04 13.99 -2.35
C TYR A 328 8.77 12.78 -1.80
N ARG A 329 8.53 11.63 -2.43
CA ARG A 329 9.30 10.40 -2.25
C ARG A 329 9.40 9.64 -3.57
N VAL A 330 10.42 8.81 -3.73
CA VAL A 330 10.62 8.01 -4.94
C VAL A 330 10.99 6.57 -4.57
N CYS A 331 10.48 5.59 -5.32
CA CYS A 331 10.95 4.22 -5.28
C CYS A 331 11.34 3.75 -6.70
N ALA A 332 12.16 2.72 -6.78
CA ALA A 332 12.50 2.07 -8.04
C ALA A 332 11.59 0.88 -8.29
N VAL A 333 11.32 0.62 -9.57
CA VAL A 333 10.46 -0.47 -10.03
C VAL A 333 11.25 -1.33 -11.02
N ASP A 334 11.20 -2.65 -10.87
CA ASP A 334 11.81 -3.58 -11.81
C ASP A 334 10.86 -3.94 -12.98
N SER A 335 11.34 -4.70 -13.96
CA SER A 335 10.55 -5.08 -15.15
C SER A 335 9.37 -6.00 -14.85
N SER A 336 9.31 -6.58 -13.64
CA SER A 336 8.20 -7.41 -13.17
C SER A 336 7.16 -6.61 -12.37
N GLY A 337 7.38 -5.30 -12.19
CA GLY A 337 6.51 -4.43 -11.41
C GLY A 337 6.79 -4.45 -9.91
N GLY A 338 7.89 -5.07 -9.47
CA GLY A 338 8.29 -5.08 -8.06
C GLY A 338 8.91 -3.75 -7.64
N HIS A 339 8.49 -3.21 -6.49
CA HIS A 339 8.98 -1.93 -5.95
C HIS A 339 10.06 -2.12 -4.88
N SER A 340 11.05 -1.22 -4.88
CA SER A 340 11.96 -1.01 -3.75
C SER A 340 11.25 -0.32 -2.57
N ASN A 341 11.93 -0.21 -1.43
CA ASN A 341 11.58 0.81 -0.43
C ASN A 341 11.68 2.23 -1.01
N TYR A 342 10.99 3.19 -0.38
CA TYR A 342 11.07 4.61 -0.76
C TYR A 342 12.38 5.27 -0.29
N SER A 343 12.77 6.34 -0.98
CA SER A 343 13.84 7.26 -0.60
C SER A 343 13.56 8.01 0.71
N ASN A 344 14.51 8.85 1.12
CA ASN A 344 14.19 9.96 2.03
C ASN A 344 13.05 10.81 1.47
N VAL A 345 12.32 11.47 2.37
CA VAL A 345 11.21 12.37 2.03
C VAL A 345 11.70 13.81 2.15
N ILE A 346 11.36 14.65 1.17
CA ILE A 346 11.64 16.10 1.22
C ILE A 346 10.35 16.90 1.13
N VAL A 347 10.27 18.05 1.80
CA VAL A 347 9.21 19.05 1.64
C VAL A 347 9.72 20.27 0.87
N VAL A 348 9.00 20.67 -0.17
CA VAL A 348 9.39 21.73 -1.11
C VAL A 348 8.22 22.69 -1.34
N ALA A 349 8.42 23.99 -1.13
CA ALA A 349 7.48 25.04 -1.47
C ALA A 349 7.65 25.47 -2.93
N ALA A 350 6.57 25.41 -3.73
CA ALA A 350 6.51 25.90 -5.11
C ALA A 350 6.38 27.44 -5.11
N VAL A 351 7.51 28.12 -4.90
CA VAL A 351 7.60 29.58 -4.86
C VAL A 351 8.84 30.06 -5.61
N ASP A 352 8.73 31.24 -6.22
CA ASP A 352 9.88 31.95 -6.74
C ASP A 352 10.48 32.85 -5.66
N PHE A 353 11.80 33.01 -5.73
CA PHE A 353 12.49 34.12 -5.11
C PHE A 353 12.99 35.01 -6.24
N ILE A 354 12.33 36.15 -6.44
CA ILE A 354 12.46 36.98 -7.66
C ILE A 354 13.86 37.63 -7.73
N ASN A 355 14.56 37.67 -6.59
CA ASN A 355 15.89 38.25 -6.41
C ASN A 355 16.91 37.17 -6.01
N ASP A 356 17.04 36.11 -6.80
CA ASP A 356 18.11 35.11 -6.66
C ASP A 356 19.25 35.36 -7.68
N PRO A 357 20.53 35.19 -7.28
CA PRO A 357 21.02 34.76 -5.97
C PRO A 357 21.17 35.90 -4.94
N LEU A 358 21.00 35.59 -3.66
CA LEU A 358 21.41 36.45 -2.55
C LEU A 358 22.93 36.41 -2.41
N LEU A 359 23.60 37.54 -2.71
CA LEU A 359 25.00 37.84 -2.39
C LEU A 359 25.95 36.62 -2.27
N VAL A 360 26.68 36.33 -3.36
CA VAL A 360 27.99 35.68 -3.30
C VAL A 360 29.05 36.77 -3.45
N ASN A 361 30.05 36.77 -2.58
CA ASN A 361 31.17 37.72 -2.66
C ASN A 361 31.90 37.53 -4.01
N GLY A 362 32.00 38.59 -4.83
CA GLY A 362 32.69 38.54 -6.14
C GLY A 362 31.81 38.43 -7.40
N VAL A 363 30.47 38.54 -7.31
CA VAL A 363 29.57 38.56 -8.49
C VAL A 363 28.94 39.94 -8.68
N SER A 364 28.96 40.48 -9.90
CA SER A 364 28.56 41.85 -10.24
C SER A 364 27.04 42.13 -10.20
N ASN A 365 26.19 41.11 -10.00
CA ASN A 365 24.73 41.20 -9.96
C ASN A 365 24.21 40.69 -8.60
N TYR A 366 24.40 41.47 -7.54
CA TYR A 366 23.93 41.14 -6.20
C TYR A 366 22.70 41.96 -5.80
N THR A 367 21.81 41.37 -4.99
CA THR A 367 20.77 42.10 -4.28
C THR A 367 21.12 42.22 -2.80
N THR A 368 21.06 43.43 -2.25
CA THR A 368 21.11 43.65 -0.80
C THR A 368 19.94 42.93 -0.13
N ILE A 369 20.05 42.60 1.16
CA ILE A 369 18.91 41.99 1.85
C ILE A 369 17.76 43.02 1.88
N GLN A 370 16.66 42.67 1.23
CA GLN A 370 15.48 43.52 1.09
C GLN A 370 14.29 42.93 1.82
N LEU A 371 13.30 43.78 2.08
CA LEU A 371 11.98 43.40 2.58
C LEU A 371 11.34 42.27 1.76
N GLN A 372 11.50 42.31 0.43
CA GLN A 372 10.93 41.33 -0.48
C GLN A 372 11.32 39.89 -0.11
N HIS A 373 12.59 39.67 0.26
CA HIS A 373 13.10 38.34 0.63
C HIS A 373 12.35 37.73 1.82
N PHE A 374 11.99 38.57 2.80
CA PHE A 374 11.24 38.12 3.98
C PHE A 374 9.78 37.86 3.65
N THR A 375 9.18 38.66 2.78
CA THR A 375 7.79 38.45 2.33
C THR A 375 7.64 37.12 1.58
N GLU A 376 8.60 36.82 0.69
CA GLU A 376 8.67 35.55 -0.03
C GLU A 376 8.91 34.37 0.94
N LEU A 377 9.88 34.50 1.86
CA LEU A 377 10.17 33.46 2.85
C LEU A 377 9.00 33.19 3.79
N ARG A 378 8.30 34.22 4.26
CA ARG A 378 7.09 34.05 5.09
C ARG A 378 6.01 33.29 4.34
N SER A 379 5.83 33.58 3.05
CA SER A 379 4.88 32.86 2.20
C SER A 379 5.29 31.39 2.03
N ALA A 380 6.57 31.13 1.77
CA ALA A 380 7.11 29.78 1.65
C ALA A 380 6.97 28.97 2.95
N VAL A 381 7.32 29.56 4.10
CA VAL A 381 7.18 28.91 5.42
C VAL A 381 5.70 28.64 5.72
N ASN A 382 4.80 29.56 5.43
CA ASN A 382 3.36 29.32 5.61
C ASN A 382 2.83 28.22 4.68
N ALA A 383 3.37 28.05 3.46
CA ALA A 383 3.03 26.93 2.58
C ALA A 383 3.44 25.58 3.20
N VAL A 384 4.65 25.51 3.77
CA VAL A 384 5.13 24.32 4.50
C VAL A 384 4.27 24.05 5.75
N ARG A 385 3.90 25.09 6.50
CA ARG A 385 3.00 24.98 7.65
C ARG A 385 1.62 24.44 7.26
N ALA A 386 1.02 24.95 6.19
CA ALA A 386 -0.26 24.47 5.70
C ALA A 386 -0.19 22.98 5.30
N THR A 387 0.90 22.59 4.64
CA THR A 387 1.17 21.18 4.31
C THR A 387 1.28 20.32 5.58
N ALA A 388 1.86 20.86 6.65
CA ALA A 388 1.95 20.22 7.96
C ALA A 388 0.64 20.21 8.76
N GLY A 389 -0.47 20.72 8.22
CA GLY A 389 -1.73 20.85 8.95
C GLY A 389 -1.73 21.93 10.03
N LEU A 390 -0.73 22.82 10.02
CA LEU A 390 -0.60 23.94 10.95
C LEU A 390 -1.23 25.20 10.36
N THR A 391 -1.78 26.06 11.22
CA THR A 391 -2.29 27.36 10.81
C THR A 391 -1.15 28.28 10.36
N ALA A 392 -1.47 29.21 9.45
CA ALA A 392 -0.54 30.28 9.08
C ALA A 392 -0.08 31.05 10.32
N PHE A 393 1.21 31.34 10.41
CA PHE A 393 1.76 32.06 11.55
C PHE A 393 1.46 33.56 11.46
N ASN A 394 1.01 34.14 12.58
CA ASN A 394 0.88 35.58 12.75
C ASN A 394 2.24 36.15 13.15
N TRP A 395 3.01 36.62 12.16
CA TRP A 395 4.36 37.13 12.37
C TRP A 395 4.41 38.22 13.44
N THR A 396 5.30 38.07 14.42
CA THR A 396 5.46 39.00 15.56
C THR A 396 5.67 40.44 15.11
N ASN A 397 6.27 40.62 13.93
CA ASN A 397 6.32 41.88 13.20
C ASN A 397 5.57 41.74 11.86
N PRO A 398 4.24 42.01 11.82
CA PRO A 398 3.34 41.57 10.75
C PRO A 398 3.63 42.22 9.39
N GLN A 399 4.35 43.34 9.40
CA GLN A 399 4.95 44.00 8.24
C GLN A 399 6.20 44.72 8.78
N PRO A 400 7.35 44.71 8.11
CA PRO A 400 8.41 45.69 8.40
C PRO A 400 7.90 47.09 7.97
N GLN A 401 6.99 47.66 8.76
CA GLN A 401 6.26 48.87 8.39
C GLN A 401 7.22 50.05 8.38
N SER A 402 7.35 50.64 7.20
CA SER A 402 7.75 52.04 6.93
C SER A 402 9.20 52.50 7.13
N GLN A 403 10.11 51.71 7.73
CA GLN A 403 11.51 52.14 7.90
C GLN A 403 12.57 51.27 7.21
N GLY A 404 12.18 50.16 6.56
CA GLY A 404 13.12 49.31 5.81
C GLY A 404 14.14 48.54 6.67
N LEU A 405 13.96 48.50 7.99
CA LEU A 405 14.88 47.83 8.91
C LEU A 405 14.50 46.35 9.09
N ILE A 406 15.50 45.48 8.96
CA ILE A 406 15.39 44.04 9.15
C ILE A 406 15.98 43.71 10.53
N TYR A 407 15.17 43.07 11.38
CA TYR A 407 15.54 42.75 12.76
C TYR A 407 15.78 41.24 12.96
N PRO A 408 16.60 40.84 13.96
CA PRO A 408 16.88 39.43 14.26
C PRO A 408 15.63 38.57 14.47
N ASN A 409 14.57 39.13 15.06
CA ASN A 409 13.31 38.43 15.28
C ASN A 409 12.66 37.92 13.97
N HIS A 410 12.85 38.58 12.83
CA HIS A 410 12.32 38.09 11.55
C HIS A 410 12.94 36.75 11.16
N ILE A 411 14.24 36.57 11.41
CA ILE A 411 14.92 35.30 11.13
C ILE A 411 14.53 34.26 12.17
N ASN A 412 14.51 34.61 13.46
CA ASN A 412 14.15 33.68 14.53
C ASN A 412 12.71 33.15 14.37
N ASP A 413 11.75 34.01 13.99
CA ASP A 413 10.39 33.61 13.69
C ASP A 413 10.34 32.65 12.49
N LEU A 414 11.06 32.96 11.39
CA LEU A 414 11.12 32.08 10.22
C LEU A 414 11.73 30.72 10.55
N ARG A 415 12.83 30.69 11.30
CA ARG A 415 13.53 29.46 11.70
C ARG A 415 12.66 28.57 12.57
N SER A 416 12.13 29.11 13.65
CA SER A 416 11.28 28.36 14.61
C SER A 416 10.01 27.84 13.94
N ASN A 417 9.37 28.64 13.09
CA ASN A 417 8.15 28.22 12.40
C ASN A 417 8.41 27.22 11.28
N LEU A 418 9.55 27.30 10.58
CA LEU A 418 9.94 26.29 9.59
C LEU A 418 10.33 24.97 10.27
N SER A 419 11.13 25.01 11.34
CA SER A 419 11.55 23.82 12.07
C SER A 419 10.37 23.08 12.71
N SER A 420 9.42 23.81 13.31
CA SER A 420 8.19 23.20 13.85
C SER A 420 7.32 22.58 12.75
N ALA A 421 7.19 23.23 11.58
CA ALA A 421 6.44 22.68 10.47
C ALA A 421 7.08 21.41 9.89
N ILE A 422 8.40 21.40 9.68
CA ILE A 422 9.14 20.24 9.19
C ILE A 422 9.07 19.08 10.20
N THR A 423 9.18 19.37 11.50
CA THR A 423 9.03 18.36 12.55
C THR A 423 7.61 17.78 12.59
N ALA A 424 6.58 18.62 12.42
CA ALA A 424 5.18 18.17 12.35
C ALA A 424 4.88 17.30 11.12
N LEU A 425 5.71 17.39 10.08
CA LEU A 425 5.67 16.49 8.92
C LEU A 425 6.35 15.13 9.17
N GLY A 426 6.93 14.91 10.35
CA GLY A 426 7.70 13.72 10.69
C GLY A 426 9.11 13.70 10.11
N LEU A 427 9.62 14.85 9.66
CA LEU A 427 10.98 15.00 9.13
C LEU A 427 11.94 15.50 10.23
N ALA A 428 13.25 15.28 10.01
CA ALA A 428 14.27 15.74 10.94
C ALA A 428 14.27 17.28 11.06
N SER A 429 14.40 17.80 12.28
CA SER A 429 14.46 19.25 12.49
C SER A 429 15.69 19.85 11.77
N PRO A 430 15.51 20.91 10.98
CA PRO A 430 16.60 21.61 10.31
C PRO A 430 17.70 22.05 11.27
N GLN A 431 18.95 21.94 10.84
CA GLN A 431 20.11 22.46 11.56
C GLN A 431 20.57 23.78 10.93
N TYR A 432 20.65 24.84 11.72
CA TYR A 432 21.11 26.15 11.26
C TYR A 432 22.63 26.30 11.46
N GLN A 433 23.33 26.82 10.45
CA GLN A 433 24.80 26.94 10.48
C GLN A 433 25.28 28.11 11.37
N THR A 434 24.38 28.99 11.78
CA THR A 434 24.69 30.10 12.68
C THR A 434 23.88 29.96 13.97
N PRO A 435 24.41 30.45 15.12
CA PRO A 435 23.74 30.32 16.42
C PRO A 435 22.27 30.77 16.39
N ASP A 436 21.43 30.07 17.15
CA ASP A 436 20.01 30.33 17.32
C ASP A 436 19.70 30.49 18.82
N PRO A 437 18.97 31.53 19.27
CA PRO A 437 18.44 32.65 18.49
C PRO A 437 19.53 33.64 18.06
N ILE A 438 19.30 34.34 16.95
CA ILE A 438 20.10 35.54 16.61
C ILE A 438 19.77 36.61 17.65
N THR A 439 20.77 36.98 18.47
CA THR A 439 20.66 37.96 19.54
C THR A 439 20.78 39.40 19.03
N SER A 440 20.27 40.35 19.82
CA SER A 440 20.45 41.78 19.54
C SER A 440 21.94 42.12 19.41
N GLY A 441 22.31 42.85 18.35
CA GLY A 441 23.71 43.18 18.03
C GLY A 441 24.38 42.21 17.04
N THR A 442 23.79 41.05 16.73
CA THR A 442 24.30 40.15 15.70
C THR A 442 23.85 40.62 14.30
N PRO A 443 24.78 40.91 13.36
CA PRO A 443 24.41 41.32 12.01
C PRO A 443 23.68 40.21 11.25
N ILE A 444 22.61 40.57 10.53
CA ILE A 444 21.95 39.65 9.62
C ILE A 444 22.77 39.55 8.34
N ARG A 445 23.18 38.32 8.00
CA ARG A 445 24.03 38.02 6.84
C ARG A 445 23.24 37.25 5.80
N ALA A 446 23.72 37.25 4.55
CA ALA A 446 23.12 36.51 3.45
C ALA A 446 22.89 35.02 3.78
N ILE A 447 23.82 34.40 4.53
CA ILE A 447 23.70 33.00 4.96
C ILE A 447 22.41 32.71 5.75
N HIS A 448 21.91 33.65 6.55
CA HIS A 448 20.69 33.46 7.34
C HIS A 448 19.46 33.30 6.43
N VAL A 449 19.42 34.08 5.36
CA VAL A 449 18.30 34.11 4.41
C VAL A 449 18.45 32.96 3.40
N GLN A 450 19.66 32.74 2.90
CA GLN A 450 19.95 31.68 1.93
C GLN A 450 19.67 30.30 2.51
N GLN A 451 20.04 30.06 3.78
CA GLN A 451 19.75 28.78 4.43
C GLN A 451 18.24 28.53 4.56
N LEU A 452 17.45 29.55 4.89
CA LEU A 452 15.99 29.43 4.91
C LEU A 452 15.42 29.16 3.51
N ARG A 453 15.94 29.83 2.46
CA ARG A 453 15.54 29.58 1.05
C ARG A 453 15.85 28.15 0.62
N ASP A 454 17.03 27.65 0.95
CA ASP A 454 17.44 26.29 0.62
C ASP A 454 16.57 25.25 1.34
N LEU A 455 16.26 25.47 2.63
CA LEU A 455 15.39 24.58 3.41
C LEU A 455 13.97 24.53 2.87
N VAL A 456 13.32 25.67 2.54
CA VAL A 456 11.97 25.64 1.95
C VAL A 456 11.96 25.06 0.53
N ARG A 457 13.13 24.98 -0.12
CA ARG A 457 13.32 24.29 -1.40
C ARG A 457 13.67 22.80 -1.24
N GLY A 458 13.65 22.26 -0.03
CA GLY A 458 13.93 20.84 0.23
C GLY A 458 15.40 20.46 0.25
N LYS A 459 16.34 21.41 0.29
CA LYS A 459 17.77 21.10 0.40
C LYS A 459 18.18 20.92 1.86
N GLY A 460 18.98 19.90 2.12
CA GLY A 460 19.50 19.61 3.47
C GLY A 460 18.46 19.00 4.41
N GLN A 461 17.41 18.39 3.85
CA GLN A 461 16.36 17.66 4.57
C GLN A 461 16.57 16.15 4.50
#